data_AF-A0A969H1I9-F1
#
_entry.id   AF-A0A969H1I9-F1
#
_cell.length_a   1.000
_cell.length_b   1.000
_cell.length_c   1.000
_cell.angle_alpha   90.00
_cell.angle_beta   90.00
_cell.angle_gamma   90.00
#
_symmetry.space_group_name_H-M   'P 1'
#
loop_
_entity.id
_entity.type
_entity.pdbx_description
1 polymer ?
#
loop_
_entity_poly.entity_id
_entity_poly.type
_entity_poly.pdbx_seq_one_letter_code
_entity_poly.pdbx_strand_id
1 'polypeptide(L)'
;MARKLTGKELLAEGWPPGPIMGAALEAADTLLADKLDRGEVLTRLNEVRQAPAQFRSDPLFGVLAQRLIELEQPKSSPPAPIREAPISFRVWGKDFEPQTLQQLENAARLPVSEAAALMPDGHPGYGLPIGGVLGTENSVIPYGVGVDIACRMRLSIYDEPPSFIQAQGDRLRKALLFNTRFGLGERDGEWDPRNRRDHPLLDDPRWRELGLLRHLHDKAVRQMGTSGTSNHFAEWAALNVLEDIPQLGLHAGDTRLCFVTHSGSRGIGATIAQEYTRIAKDLRPELPKQFHELAWLDLDSEAGQEYWLAMQVAGDFASACHLTIHQTVSAAAGLQPAAFVENHHNFAWEETHGGKKLIVHRKGATPAAAGELGVIPGTMADQGYLVLGLGNAASLNSSSHGAGRPRSRTASKQMITRHQRDAYLKQRGVELLNPDAGVDEAPQAYKNPAEVMAQQTDLVRPIATFQPLIVMMSSDEKFGKKKGKDKKRR
;
A
#
# COMPACT_ATOMS: atom_id res chain seq x y z
N MET A 1 11.52 -43.19 -10.53
CA MET A 1 11.06 -41.90 -11.09
C MET A 1 12.21 -41.31 -11.88
N ALA A 2 11.95 -40.80 -13.08
CA ALA A 2 12.98 -40.10 -13.86
C ALA A 2 13.46 -38.86 -13.11
N ARG A 3 14.75 -38.55 -13.19
CA ARG A 3 15.34 -37.37 -12.57
C ARG A 3 14.77 -36.12 -13.24
N LYS A 4 14.20 -35.21 -12.44
CA LYS A 4 13.65 -33.92 -12.91
C LYS A 4 14.68 -33.13 -13.72
N LEU A 5 14.20 -32.47 -14.78
CA LEU A 5 14.99 -31.43 -15.45
C LEU A 5 15.21 -30.24 -14.51
N THR A 6 16.34 -29.57 -14.67
CA THR A 6 16.68 -28.38 -13.90
C THR A 6 16.85 -27.17 -14.80
N GLY A 7 16.61 -25.97 -14.27
CA GLY A 7 16.79 -24.73 -15.04
C GLY A 7 18.24 -24.55 -15.54
N LYS A 8 19.25 -25.06 -14.82
CA LYS A 8 20.65 -25.04 -15.28
C LYS A 8 20.86 -25.85 -16.56
N GLU A 9 20.14 -26.95 -16.71
CA GLU A 9 20.22 -27.80 -17.91
C GLU A 9 19.51 -27.14 -19.09
N LEU A 10 18.32 -26.54 -18.88
CA LEU A 10 17.65 -25.77 -19.95
C LEU A 10 18.49 -24.58 -20.43
N LEU A 11 19.16 -23.88 -19.51
CA LEU A 11 20.10 -22.80 -19.87
C LEU A 11 21.27 -23.32 -20.70
N ALA A 12 21.81 -24.50 -20.39
CA ALA A 12 22.88 -25.12 -21.18
C ALA A 12 22.41 -25.51 -22.59
N GLU A 13 21.12 -25.83 -22.76
CA GLU A 13 20.45 -26.11 -24.04
C GLU A 13 20.02 -24.84 -24.80
N GLY A 14 20.48 -23.66 -24.38
CA GLY A 14 20.24 -22.40 -25.07
C GLY A 14 18.85 -21.80 -24.84
N TRP A 15 18.15 -22.21 -23.77
CA TRP A 15 16.90 -21.57 -23.41
C TRP A 15 17.12 -20.18 -22.79
N PRO A 16 16.25 -19.21 -23.10
CA PRO A 16 16.34 -17.88 -22.51
C PRO A 16 16.09 -17.93 -20.99
N PRO A 17 16.87 -17.19 -20.18
CA PRO A 17 16.60 -17.09 -18.74
C PRO A 17 15.30 -16.31 -18.49
N GLY A 18 14.67 -16.55 -17.34
CA GLY A 18 13.49 -15.80 -16.91
C GLY A 18 12.26 -16.68 -16.66
N PRO A 19 11.06 -16.09 -16.59
CA PRO A 19 9.82 -16.79 -16.21
C PRO A 19 9.42 -17.94 -17.15
N ILE A 20 9.87 -17.90 -18.41
CA ILE A 20 9.78 -19.01 -19.37
C ILE A 20 10.38 -20.32 -18.84
N MET A 21 11.37 -20.26 -17.93
CA MET A 21 11.93 -21.44 -17.29
C MET A 21 10.96 -22.11 -16.33
N GLY A 22 10.10 -21.34 -15.65
CA GLY A 22 9.05 -21.91 -14.83
C GLY A 22 8.08 -22.73 -15.68
N ALA A 23 7.57 -22.13 -16.75
CA ALA A 23 6.64 -22.78 -17.67
C ALA A 23 7.25 -24.01 -18.38
N ALA A 24 8.52 -23.92 -18.79
CA ALA A 24 9.23 -25.04 -19.41
C ALA A 24 9.46 -26.19 -18.42
N LEU A 25 9.83 -25.90 -17.17
CA LEU A 25 10.03 -26.92 -16.13
C LEU A 25 8.71 -27.55 -15.68
N GLU A 26 7.63 -26.79 -15.63
CA GLU A 26 6.29 -27.32 -15.32
C GLU A 26 5.80 -28.27 -16.40
N ALA A 27 5.92 -27.87 -17.68
CA ALA A 27 5.62 -28.77 -18.80
C ALA A 27 6.53 -30.01 -18.80
N ALA A 28 7.82 -29.86 -18.47
CA ALA A 28 8.75 -30.98 -18.32
C ALA A 28 8.31 -31.95 -17.22
N ASP A 29 7.89 -31.44 -16.07
CA ASP A 29 7.44 -32.26 -14.93
C ASP A 29 6.19 -33.07 -15.30
N THR A 30 5.25 -32.50 -16.07
CA THR A 30 4.06 -33.22 -16.57
C THR A 30 4.45 -34.33 -17.54
N LEU A 31 5.33 -34.08 -18.50
CA LEU A 31 5.77 -35.11 -19.46
C LEU A 31 6.55 -36.25 -18.78
N LEU A 32 7.37 -35.93 -17.77
CA LEU A 32 8.07 -36.94 -16.97
C LEU A 32 7.09 -37.78 -16.13
N ALA A 33 5.99 -37.20 -15.67
CA ALA A 33 4.92 -37.93 -14.98
C ALA A 33 4.18 -38.88 -15.93
N ASP A 34 4.05 -38.51 -17.20
CA ASP A 34 3.51 -39.33 -18.29
C ASP A 34 4.52 -40.37 -18.84
N LYS A 35 5.64 -40.57 -18.14
CA LYS A 35 6.69 -41.58 -18.40
C LYS A 35 7.53 -41.36 -19.66
N LEU A 36 7.54 -40.15 -20.24
CA LEU A 36 8.52 -39.81 -21.26
C LEU A 36 9.92 -39.80 -20.65
N ASP A 37 10.93 -40.18 -21.44
CA ASP A 37 12.32 -40.04 -21.03
C ASP A 37 12.83 -38.60 -21.21
N ARG A 38 13.99 -38.31 -20.62
CA ARG A 38 14.53 -36.94 -20.59
C ARG A 38 14.86 -36.39 -21.98
N GLY A 39 15.32 -37.24 -22.89
CA GLY A 39 15.63 -36.86 -24.26
C GLY A 39 14.35 -36.48 -25.01
N GLU A 40 13.31 -37.29 -24.86
CA GLU A 40 11.98 -37.03 -25.44
C GLU A 40 11.39 -35.72 -24.90
N VAL A 41 11.48 -35.48 -23.59
CA VAL A 41 11.02 -34.23 -22.95
C VAL A 41 11.74 -33.02 -23.54
N LEU A 42 13.08 -33.07 -23.63
CA LEU A 42 13.85 -31.96 -24.21
C LEU A 42 13.52 -31.71 -25.68
N THR A 43 13.31 -32.76 -26.46
CA THR A 43 12.88 -32.64 -27.86
C THR A 43 11.55 -31.92 -27.95
N ARG A 44 10.55 -32.33 -27.14
CA ARG A 44 9.22 -31.71 -27.14
C ARG A 44 9.26 -30.23 -26.73
N LEU A 45 10.02 -29.90 -25.68
CA LEU A 45 10.20 -28.51 -25.29
C LEU A 45 10.87 -27.70 -26.41
N ASN A 46 11.88 -28.26 -27.08
CA ASN A 46 12.56 -27.59 -28.19
C ASN A 46 11.67 -27.41 -29.42
N GLU A 47 10.74 -28.33 -29.70
CA GLU A 47 9.71 -28.17 -30.75
C GLU A 47 8.85 -26.92 -30.47
N VAL A 48 8.38 -26.78 -29.23
CA VAL A 48 7.61 -25.59 -28.81
C VAL A 48 8.45 -24.33 -28.93
N ARG A 49 9.73 -24.38 -28.55
CA ARG A 49 10.66 -23.25 -28.66
C ARG A 49 10.91 -22.81 -30.10
N GLN A 50 10.95 -23.75 -31.05
CA GLN A 50 11.21 -23.45 -32.46
C GLN A 50 9.96 -22.99 -33.22
N ALA A 51 8.77 -23.42 -32.79
CA ALA A 51 7.52 -23.11 -33.48
C ALA A 51 6.38 -22.80 -32.52
N PRO A 52 6.51 -21.80 -31.63
CA PRO A 52 5.56 -21.58 -30.53
C PRO A 52 4.14 -21.24 -31.01
N ALA A 53 3.99 -20.66 -32.20
CA ALA A 53 2.69 -20.37 -32.80
C ALA A 53 1.81 -21.62 -33.00
N GLN A 54 2.42 -22.79 -33.21
CA GLN A 54 1.69 -24.05 -33.44
C GLN A 54 1.08 -24.62 -32.15
N PHE A 55 1.62 -24.22 -31.00
CA PHE A 55 1.25 -24.78 -29.69
C PHE A 55 0.38 -23.84 -28.86
N ARG A 56 -0.07 -22.69 -29.41
CA ARG A 56 -0.89 -21.70 -28.67
C ARG A 56 -2.13 -22.30 -28.01
N SER A 57 -2.77 -23.27 -28.68
CA SER A 57 -3.98 -23.93 -28.19
C SER A 57 -3.70 -25.30 -27.56
N ASP A 58 -2.42 -25.66 -27.39
CA ASP A 58 -2.04 -26.93 -26.79
C ASP A 58 -2.32 -26.92 -25.28
N PRO A 59 -3.01 -27.93 -24.72
CA PRO A 59 -3.37 -27.96 -23.30
C PRO A 59 -2.17 -27.97 -22.34
N LEU A 60 -1.03 -28.50 -22.78
CA LEU A 60 0.19 -28.60 -21.97
C LEU A 60 1.15 -27.45 -22.30
N PHE A 61 1.32 -27.14 -23.58
CA PHE A 61 2.33 -26.19 -24.03
C PHE A 61 1.80 -24.78 -24.28
N GLY A 62 0.48 -24.53 -24.24
CA GLY A 62 -0.12 -23.24 -24.58
C GLY A 62 0.48 -22.06 -23.81
N VAL A 63 0.67 -22.21 -22.51
CA VAL A 63 1.30 -21.18 -21.66
C VAL A 63 2.76 -20.95 -22.06
N LEU A 64 3.52 -22.01 -22.30
CA LEU A 64 4.92 -21.93 -22.71
C LEU A 64 5.06 -21.27 -24.09
N ALA A 65 4.22 -21.67 -25.04
CA ALA A 65 4.20 -21.15 -26.40
C ALA A 65 3.84 -19.66 -26.42
N GLN A 66 2.82 -19.25 -25.66
CA GLN A 66 2.43 -17.85 -25.58
C GLN A 66 3.57 -16.95 -25.08
N ARG A 67 4.30 -17.38 -24.04
CA ARG A 67 5.47 -16.64 -23.54
C ARG A 67 6.62 -16.57 -24.55
N LEU A 68 6.85 -17.64 -25.32
CA LEU A 68 7.84 -17.64 -26.40
C LEU A 68 7.48 -16.67 -27.53
N ILE A 69 6.21 -16.61 -27.92
CA ILE A 69 5.71 -15.65 -28.90
C ILE A 69 5.90 -14.22 -28.42
N GLU A 70 5.58 -13.93 -27.16
CA GLU A 70 5.75 -12.60 -26.55
C GLU A 70 7.22 -12.18 -26.52
N LEU A 71 8.13 -13.13 -26.29
CA LEU A 71 9.58 -12.94 -26.38
C LEU A 71 10.06 -12.61 -27.80
N GLU A 72 9.42 -13.17 -28.82
CA GLU A 72 9.72 -12.95 -30.24
C GLU A 72 9.06 -11.69 -30.82
N GLN A 73 8.03 -11.15 -30.15
CA GLN A 73 7.47 -9.87 -30.57
C GLN A 73 8.53 -8.79 -30.43
N PRO A 74 8.68 -7.90 -31.42
CA PRO A 74 9.58 -6.77 -31.29
C PRO A 74 9.20 -6.03 -30.01
N LYS A 75 10.16 -5.90 -29.09
CA LYS A 75 10.03 -4.98 -27.95
C LYS A 75 9.45 -3.69 -28.51
N SER A 76 8.35 -3.23 -27.92
CA SER A 76 7.75 -1.94 -28.25
C SER A 76 8.86 -0.92 -28.52
N SER A 77 8.70 -0.09 -29.55
CA SER A 77 9.69 0.93 -29.92
C SER A 77 10.32 1.55 -28.65
N PRO A 78 11.65 1.77 -28.63
CA PRO A 78 12.31 2.32 -27.45
C PRO A 78 11.51 3.55 -26.98
N PRO A 79 11.21 3.64 -25.67
CA PRO A 79 10.32 4.67 -25.19
C PRO A 79 10.80 6.04 -25.64
N ALA A 80 9.86 6.92 -25.96
CA ALA A 80 10.18 8.28 -26.37
C ALA A 80 11.13 8.91 -25.34
N PRO A 81 12.07 9.78 -25.76
CA PRO A 81 13.00 10.39 -24.84
C PRO A 81 12.25 11.16 -23.73
N ILE A 82 12.89 11.29 -22.56
CA ILE A 82 12.40 12.15 -21.48
C ILE A 82 12.16 13.56 -22.03
N ARG A 83 10.99 14.13 -21.71
CA ARG A 83 10.61 15.47 -22.17
C ARG A 83 11.53 16.53 -21.57
N GLU A 84 11.84 17.55 -22.35
CA GLU A 84 12.62 18.71 -21.86
C GLU A 84 11.84 19.47 -20.77
N ALA A 85 10.54 19.71 -21.03
CA ALA A 85 9.61 20.34 -20.09
C ALA A 85 8.58 19.32 -19.56
N PRO A 86 8.11 19.46 -18.30
CA PRO A 86 7.02 18.64 -17.78
C PRO A 86 5.71 18.94 -18.50
N ILE A 87 4.81 17.95 -18.54
CA ILE A 87 3.40 18.24 -18.85
C ILE A 87 2.83 19.21 -17.82
N SER A 88 1.75 19.92 -18.17
CA SER A 88 1.07 20.80 -17.22
C SER A 88 0.46 20.00 -16.06
N PHE A 89 0.58 20.52 -14.85
CA PHE A 89 0.00 19.95 -13.65
C PHE A 89 -0.50 21.04 -12.71
N ARG A 90 -1.45 20.68 -11.84
CA ARG A 90 -1.99 21.58 -10.82
C ARG A 90 -1.45 21.21 -9.43
N VAL A 91 -1.13 22.24 -8.65
CA VAL A 91 -0.65 22.11 -7.28
C VAL A 91 -1.68 22.76 -6.35
N TRP A 92 -2.15 22.01 -5.35
CA TRP A 92 -2.93 22.52 -4.25
C TRP A 92 -2.03 22.68 -3.04
N GLY A 93 -2.13 23.80 -2.34
CA GLY A 93 -1.31 24.12 -1.18
C GLY A 93 -0.10 25.00 -1.47
N LYS A 94 0.71 25.23 -0.45
CA LYS A 94 1.83 26.17 -0.45
C LYS A 94 2.99 25.66 0.41
N ASP A 95 4.14 26.33 0.31
CA ASP A 95 5.31 26.12 1.17
C ASP A 95 5.88 24.69 1.11
N PHE A 96 5.87 24.09 -0.09
CA PHE A 96 6.48 22.78 -0.33
C PHE A 96 8.00 22.80 -0.24
N GLU A 97 8.58 21.69 0.20
CA GLU A 97 10.01 21.46 0.05
C GLU A 97 10.37 21.46 -1.45
N PRO A 98 11.47 22.10 -1.87
CA PRO A 98 11.87 22.13 -3.28
C PRO A 98 11.98 20.73 -3.92
N GLN A 99 12.40 19.74 -3.12
CA GLN A 99 12.47 18.35 -3.56
C GLN A 99 11.10 17.77 -3.94
N THR A 100 10.03 18.17 -3.26
CA THR A 100 8.65 17.70 -3.54
C THR A 100 8.22 18.11 -4.95
N LEU A 101 8.40 19.39 -5.29
CA LEU A 101 8.08 19.91 -6.63
C LEU A 101 8.98 19.28 -7.69
N GLN A 102 10.28 19.17 -7.42
CA GLN A 102 11.22 18.56 -8.35
C GLN A 102 10.87 17.09 -8.68
N GLN A 103 10.39 16.33 -7.69
CA GLN A 103 9.96 14.95 -7.88
C GLN A 103 8.73 14.86 -8.79
N LEU A 104 7.75 15.75 -8.61
CA LEU A 104 6.58 15.80 -9.48
C LEU A 104 6.95 16.24 -10.90
N GLU A 105 7.79 17.27 -11.04
CA GLU A 105 8.29 17.72 -12.34
C GLU A 105 9.00 16.59 -13.09
N ASN A 106 9.85 15.82 -12.41
CA ASN A 106 10.51 14.68 -13.02
C ASN A 106 9.49 13.61 -13.47
N ALA A 107 8.48 13.32 -12.65
CA ALA A 107 7.41 12.39 -13.02
C ALA A 107 6.60 12.90 -14.23
N ALA A 108 6.30 14.19 -14.28
CA ALA A 108 5.59 14.85 -15.38
C ALA A 108 6.41 14.94 -16.68
N ARG A 109 7.73 14.70 -16.63
CA ARG A 109 8.62 14.66 -17.81
C ARG A 109 8.75 13.27 -18.44
N LEU A 110 8.32 12.21 -17.75
CA LEU A 110 8.37 10.87 -18.32
C LEU A 110 7.53 10.82 -19.60
N PRO A 111 7.95 10.10 -20.65
CA PRO A 111 7.22 10.01 -21.91
C PRO A 111 5.82 9.41 -21.77
N VAL A 112 5.63 8.55 -20.77
CA VAL A 112 4.36 7.86 -20.50
C VAL A 112 3.37 8.70 -19.70
N SER A 113 3.77 9.86 -19.17
CA SER A 113 2.91 10.70 -18.33
C SER A 113 1.95 11.53 -19.17
N GLU A 114 0.67 11.52 -18.81
CA GLU A 114 -0.42 12.21 -19.50
C GLU A 114 -1.12 13.25 -18.63
N ALA A 115 -1.12 13.07 -17.31
CA ALA A 115 -1.66 14.04 -16.36
C ALA A 115 -0.94 13.95 -15.02
N ALA A 116 -0.85 15.07 -14.29
CA ALA A 116 -0.25 15.08 -12.96
C ALA A 116 -0.89 16.14 -12.04
N ALA A 117 -0.85 15.89 -10.73
CA ALA A 117 -1.33 16.80 -9.70
C ALA A 117 -0.56 16.62 -8.38
N LEU A 118 -0.54 17.68 -7.55
CA LEU A 118 0.02 17.65 -6.19
C LEU A 118 -1.02 18.10 -5.16
N MET A 119 -1.22 17.27 -4.14
CA MET A 119 -2.11 17.53 -3.02
C MET A 119 -1.44 18.42 -1.95
N PRO A 120 -2.21 19.13 -1.09
CA PRO A 120 -1.67 20.08 -0.11
C PRO A 120 -0.78 19.45 0.98
N ASP A 121 -0.97 18.16 1.25
CA ASP A 121 -0.13 17.35 2.14
C ASP A 121 1.18 16.89 1.48
N GLY A 122 1.46 17.33 0.25
CA GLY A 122 2.59 16.91 -0.54
C GLY A 122 3.94 17.12 0.16
N HIS A 123 4.82 16.11 0.11
CA HIS A 123 6.16 16.14 0.71
C HIS A 123 7.09 15.11 0.06
N PRO A 124 8.42 15.16 0.31
CA PRO A 124 9.36 14.30 -0.39
C PRO A 124 9.13 12.80 -0.17
N GLY A 125 9.19 12.04 -1.26
CA GLY A 125 9.05 10.59 -1.28
C GLY A 125 10.16 9.89 -2.09
N TYR A 126 9.84 8.74 -2.66
CA TYR A 126 10.70 7.97 -3.58
C TYR A 126 10.11 7.94 -5.00
N GLY A 127 10.76 8.51 -6.00
CA GLY A 127 10.14 8.67 -7.32
C GLY A 127 9.07 9.75 -7.29
N LEU A 128 7.78 9.36 -7.32
CA LEU A 128 6.66 10.28 -7.13
C LEU A 128 6.65 10.81 -5.67
N PRO A 129 6.41 12.13 -5.44
CA PRO A 129 6.29 12.65 -4.09
C PRO A 129 5.05 12.05 -3.40
N ILE A 130 5.07 12.02 -2.07
CA ILE A 130 3.86 11.74 -1.31
C ILE A 130 2.93 12.95 -1.48
N GLY A 131 1.61 12.74 -1.63
CA GLY A 131 0.66 13.74 -2.12
C GLY A 131 0.61 13.84 -3.65
N GLY A 132 1.42 13.06 -4.38
CA GLY A 132 1.48 13.10 -5.83
C GLY A 132 0.40 12.22 -6.49
N VAL A 133 -0.16 12.71 -7.58
CA VAL A 133 -1.03 11.95 -8.49
C VAL A 133 -0.45 12.01 -9.89
N LEU A 134 -0.36 10.86 -10.56
CA LEU A 134 0.20 10.75 -11.92
C LEU A 134 -0.63 9.79 -12.77
N GLY A 135 -1.25 10.30 -13.83
CA GLY A 135 -1.88 9.50 -14.87
C GLY A 135 -0.88 9.17 -15.97
N THR A 136 -0.70 7.89 -16.27
CA THR A 136 0.20 7.41 -17.33
C THR A 136 -0.55 6.60 -18.38
N GLU A 137 -0.04 6.57 -19.60
CA GLU A 137 -0.55 5.72 -20.67
C GLU A 137 0.06 4.32 -20.55
N ASN A 138 -0.80 3.31 -20.36
CA ASN A 138 -0.48 1.87 -20.39
C ASN A 138 0.78 1.44 -19.61
N SER A 139 1.13 2.17 -18.55
CA SER A 139 2.39 2.01 -17.85
C SER A 139 2.17 2.13 -16.36
N VAL A 140 2.85 1.31 -15.58
CA VAL A 140 2.78 1.34 -14.12
C VAL A 140 4.16 1.57 -13.51
N ILE A 141 4.24 2.49 -12.54
CA ILE A 141 5.47 2.89 -11.85
C ILE A 141 5.38 2.36 -10.41
N PRO A 142 6.13 1.29 -10.05
CA PRO A 142 5.98 0.67 -8.73
C PRO A 142 6.25 1.63 -7.56
N TYR A 143 7.24 2.51 -7.67
CA TYR A 143 7.47 3.57 -6.66
C TYR A 143 6.56 4.79 -6.82
N GLY A 144 5.87 4.92 -7.95
CA GLY A 144 4.73 5.82 -8.13
C GLY A 144 3.50 5.37 -7.34
N VAL A 145 3.32 4.07 -7.12
CA VAL A 145 2.33 3.51 -6.17
C VAL A 145 2.80 3.69 -4.73
N GLY A 146 4.07 3.39 -4.48
CA GLY A 146 4.70 3.49 -3.15
C GLY A 146 5.04 2.13 -2.55
N VAL A 147 5.86 2.17 -1.49
CA VAL A 147 6.41 0.94 -0.87
C VAL A 147 5.37 0.21 -0.03
N ASP A 148 4.53 0.93 0.72
CA ASP A 148 3.39 0.33 1.42
C ASP A 148 2.17 0.36 0.48
N ILE A 149 2.14 -0.61 -0.44
CA ILE A 149 1.07 -0.76 -1.43
C ILE A 149 -0.27 -0.88 -0.71
N ALA A 150 -1.24 -0.12 -1.18
CA ALA A 150 -2.59 -0.03 -0.65
C ALA A 150 -2.68 0.25 0.86
N CYS A 151 -1.71 1.03 1.37
CA CYS A 151 -1.87 1.72 2.64
C CYS A 151 -3.20 2.48 2.63
N ARG A 152 -3.97 2.34 3.70
CA ARG A 152 -5.39 2.67 3.75
C ARG A 152 -5.84 3.09 5.14
N MET A 153 -6.95 3.80 5.13
CA MET A 153 -7.73 4.16 6.30
C MET A 153 -8.97 3.30 6.36
N ARG A 154 -9.35 2.87 7.57
CA ARG A 154 -10.69 2.32 7.83
C ARG A 154 -11.25 2.95 9.10
N LEU A 155 -12.48 3.42 9.03
CA LEU A 155 -13.22 4.01 10.14
C LEU A 155 -14.51 3.22 10.34
N SER A 156 -14.68 2.58 11.50
CA SER A 156 -15.93 1.94 11.92
C SER A 156 -16.67 2.82 12.91
N ILE A 157 -17.96 3.01 12.69
CA ILE A 157 -18.86 3.85 13.50
C ILE A 157 -19.73 2.95 14.35
N TYR A 158 -19.94 3.30 15.61
CA TYR A 158 -20.77 2.55 16.54
C TYR A 158 -21.92 3.43 17.04
N ASP A 159 -23.02 2.81 17.50
CA ASP A 159 -24.18 3.53 18.02
C ASP A 159 -23.86 4.23 19.35
N GLU A 160 -22.88 3.70 20.10
CA GLU A 160 -22.44 4.21 21.38
C GLU A 160 -21.89 5.65 21.29
N PRO A 161 -22.17 6.49 22.29
CA PRO A 161 -21.61 7.83 22.34
C PRO A 161 -20.12 7.80 22.72
N PRO A 162 -19.34 8.87 22.43
CA PRO A 162 -17.95 8.97 22.86
C PRO A 162 -17.74 8.81 24.37
N SER A 163 -18.71 9.19 25.20
CA SER A 163 -18.68 9.04 26.66
C SER A 163 -18.60 7.59 27.14
N PHE A 164 -18.87 6.60 26.26
CA PHE A 164 -18.69 5.18 26.55
C PHE A 164 -17.28 4.85 27.06
N ILE A 165 -16.27 5.60 26.63
CA ILE A 165 -14.88 5.47 27.09
C ILE A 165 -14.72 5.67 28.61
N GLN A 166 -15.58 6.48 29.24
CA GLN A 166 -15.52 6.73 30.68
C GLN A 166 -15.92 5.50 31.49
N ALA A 167 -16.90 4.74 30.99
CA ALA A 167 -17.40 3.53 31.63
C ALA A 167 -16.61 2.28 31.22
N GLN A 168 -16.11 2.22 29.98
CA GLN A 168 -15.53 1.01 29.38
C GLN A 168 -14.09 1.20 28.91
N GLY A 169 -13.40 2.25 29.35
CA GLY A 169 -12.05 2.61 28.92
C GLY A 169 -11.08 1.43 29.02
N ASP A 170 -11.05 0.72 30.14
CA ASP A 170 -10.17 -0.44 30.31
C ASP A 170 -10.45 -1.57 29.31
N ARG A 171 -11.72 -1.77 28.96
CA ARG A 171 -12.11 -2.74 27.92
C ARG A 171 -11.61 -2.30 26.55
N LEU A 172 -11.79 -1.03 26.20
CA LEU A 172 -11.32 -0.45 24.93
C LEU A 172 -9.79 -0.50 24.79
N ARG A 173 -9.05 -0.20 25.88
CA ARG A 173 -7.59 -0.32 25.94
C ARG A 173 -7.13 -1.75 25.71
N LYS A 174 -7.70 -2.70 26.45
CA LYS A 174 -7.37 -4.14 26.31
C LYS A 174 -7.74 -4.69 24.94
N ALA A 175 -8.86 -4.24 24.36
CA ALA A 175 -9.26 -4.61 23.01
C ALA A 175 -8.18 -4.24 22.00
N LEU A 176 -7.64 -3.02 22.04
CA LEU A 176 -6.52 -2.61 21.18
C LEU A 176 -5.24 -3.42 21.45
N LEU A 177 -4.82 -3.48 22.72
CA LEU A 177 -3.54 -4.10 23.11
C LEU A 177 -3.44 -5.58 22.73
N PHE A 178 -4.55 -6.32 22.81
CA PHE A 178 -4.55 -7.77 22.65
C PHE A 178 -5.12 -8.27 21.32
N ASN A 179 -5.72 -7.39 20.50
CA ASN A 179 -6.35 -7.77 19.22
C ASN A 179 -5.76 -7.07 18.00
N THR A 180 -4.67 -6.36 18.14
CA THR A 180 -3.78 -6.02 17.02
C THR A 180 -2.33 -5.96 17.51
N ARG A 181 -1.38 -5.80 16.60
CA ARG A 181 0.04 -5.71 16.92
C ARG A 181 0.73 -4.65 16.09
N PHE A 182 1.66 -3.95 16.74
CA PHE A 182 2.59 -3.04 16.09
C PHE A 182 4.03 -3.52 16.27
N GLY A 183 4.88 -3.29 15.27
CA GLY A 183 6.28 -3.71 15.30
C GLY A 183 6.52 -5.20 15.03
N LEU A 184 7.79 -5.59 15.10
CA LEU A 184 8.26 -6.98 15.00
C LEU A 184 8.54 -7.62 16.37
N GLY A 185 8.33 -6.87 17.46
CA GLY A 185 8.59 -7.29 18.84
C GLY A 185 7.44 -8.03 19.47
N GLU A 186 7.72 -8.92 20.41
CA GLU A 186 6.72 -9.57 21.27
C GLU A 186 6.62 -8.77 22.58
N ARG A 187 5.42 -8.32 22.96
CA ARG A 187 5.12 -7.87 24.33
C ARG A 187 4.21 -8.86 25.04
N ASP A 188 4.27 -8.89 26.37
CA ASP A 188 3.40 -9.74 27.17
C ASP A 188 1.92 -9.43 26.86
N GLY A 189 1.21 -10.44 26.35
CA GLY A 189 -0.19 -10.35 25.91
C GLY A 189 -0.43 -9.90 24.46
N GLU A 190 0.59 -9.44 23.72
CA GLU A 190 0.42 -9.13 22.29
C GLU A 190 0.06 -10.39 21.49
N TRP A 191 -0.66 -10.18 20.37
CA TRP A 191 -1.10 -11.26 19.49
C TRP A 191 0.06 -12.20 19.10
N ASP A 192 -0.12 -13.47 19.47
CA ASP A 192 0.79 -14.57 19.15
C ASP A 192 0.65 -14.94 17.66
N PRO A 193 1.73 -14.91 16.86
CA PRO A 193 1.70 -15.33 15.46
C PRO A 193 1.24 -16.78 15.24
N ARG A 194 1.22 -17.61 16.29
CA ARG A 194 0.66 -18.96 16.28
C ARG A 194 -0.87 -18.97 16.31
N ASN A 195 -1.50 -17.90 16.81
CA ASN A 195 -2.94 -17.68 16.75
C ASN A 195 -3.31 -17.15 15.36
N ARG A 196 -3.22 -18.04 14.36
CA ARG A 196 -3.52 -17.73 12.96
C ARG A 196 -4.87 -17.02 12.87
N ARG A 197 -4.85 -15.81 12.31
CA ARG A 197 -6.08 -15.13 11.90
C ARG A 197 -6.41 -15.61 10.52
N ASP A 198 -7.53 -16.31 10.42
CA ASP A 198 -7.97 -16.85 9.16
C ASP A 198 -8.77 -15.81 8.39
N HIS A 199 -8.59 -15.79 7.08
CA HIS A 199 -9.32 -14.93 6.18
C HIS A 199 -9.35 -15.60 4.81
N PRO A 200 -10.47 -15.60 4.08
CA PRO A 200 -10.60 -16.29 2.78
C PRO A 200 -9.51 -15.93 1.76
N LEU A 201 -9.02 -14.69 1.81
CA LEU A 201 -7.89 -14.23 0.99
C LEU A 201 -6.64 -15.09 1.13
N LEU A 202 -6.39 -15.72 2.28
CA LEU A 202 -5.22 -16.58 2.47
C LEU A 202 -5.31 -17.85 1.62
N ASP A 203 -6.49 -18.27 1.19
CA ASP A 203 -6.69 -19.44 0.31
C ASP A 203 -6.87 -19.04 -1.16
N ASP A 204 -6.72 -17.75 -1.48
CA ASP A 204 -6.87 -17.23 -2.83
C ASP A 204 -5.86 -17.87 -3.81
N PRO A 205 -6.31 -18.37 -4.98
CA PRO A 205 -5.43 -19.05 -5.93
C PRO A 205 -4.31 -18.14 -6.47
N ARG A 206 -4.48 -16.81 -6.47
CA ARG A 206 -3.47 -15.86 -6.96
C ARG A 206 -2.14 -15.96 -6.21
N TRP A 207 -2.15 -16.39 -4.95
CA TRP A 207 -0.92 -16.67 -4.22
C TRP A 207 -0.04 -17.72 -4.89
N ARG A 208 -0.62 -18.61 -5.70
CA ARG A 208 0.08 -19.68 -6.42
C ARG A 208 0.48 -19.32 -7.83
N GLU A 209 -0.03 -18.22 -8.38
CA GLU A 209 0.22 -17.82 -9.78
C GLU A 209 1.64 -17.30 -9.98
N LEU A 210 2.17 -16.52 -9.04
CA LEU A 210 3.51 -15.93 -9.13
C LEU A 210 4.48 -16.55 -8.11
N GLY A 211 5.71 -16.78 -8.54
CA GLY A 211 6.77 -17.27 -7.64
C GLY A 211 6.97 -16.36 -6.43
N LEU A 212 6.97 -15.05 -6.65
CA LEU A 212 7.09 -14.06 -5.57
C LEU A 212 5.92 -14.17 -4.57
N LEU A 213 4.68 -14.25 -5.05
CA LEU A 213 3.50 -14.36 -4.18
C LEU A 213 3.52 -15.67 -3.38
N ARG A 214 3.91 -16.79 -3.98
CA ARG A 214 4.08 -18.07 -3.28
C ARG A 214 5.05 -17.94 -2.11
N HIS A 215 6.18 -17.26 -2.31
CA HIS A 215 7.17 -17.02 -1.25
C HIS A 215 6.67 -16.05 -0.16
N LEU A 216 5.72 -15.18 -0.48
CA LEU A 216 5.14 -14.22 0.44
C LEU A 216 3.94 -14.75 1.23
N HIS A 217 3.32 -15.85 0.80
CA HIS A 217 2.11 -16.41 1.43
C HIS A 217 2.28 -16.68 2.93
N ASP A 218 3.34 -17.38 3.34
CA ASP A 218 3.64 -17.64 4.76
C ASP A 218 3.82 -16.34 5.57
N LYS A 219 4.37 -15.29 4.93
CA LYS A 219 4.48 -13.97 5.56
C LYS A 219 3.09 -13.34 5.70
N ALA A 220 2.21 -13.48 4.71
CA ALA A 220 0.84 -12.97 4.75
C ALA A 220 0.06 -13.64 5.90
N VAL A 221 0.15 -14.96 6.05
CA VAL A 221 -0.46 -15.71 7.17
C VAL A 221 -0.02 -15.14 8.53
N ARG A 222 1.29 -14.87 8.70
CA ARG A 222 1.83 -14.31 9.96
C ARG A 222 1.51 -12.82 10.18
N GLN A 223 1.17 -12.07 9.15
CA GLN A 223 0.92 -10.63 9.24
C GLN A 223 -0.56 -10.26 9.18
N MET A 224 -1.44 -11.23 8.90
CA MET A 224 -2.88 -11.03 8.82
C MET A 224 -3.43 -10.41 10.11
N GLY A 225 -4.10 -9.27 9.96
CA GLY A 225 -4.73 -8.55 11.07
C GLY A 225 -3.73 -7.90 12.04
N THR A 226 -2.54 -7.51 11.54
CA THR A 226 -1.57 -6.70 12.31
C THR A 226 -1.52 -5.25 11.80
N SER A 227 -1.42 -4.28 12.70
CA SER A 227 -1.41 -2.85 12.35
C SER A 227 -0.07 -2.37 11.79
N GLY A 228 1.05 -2.97 12.20
CA GLY A 228 2.32 -2.70 11.55
C GLY A 228 3.24 -1.67 12.22
N THR A 229 3.87 -0.80 11.43
CA THR A 229 5.01 0.04 11.87
C THR A 229 4.90 1.45 11.36
N SER A 230 5.68 2.38 11.93
CA SER A 230 5.75 3.78 11.53
C SER A 230 4.45 4.57 11.78
N ASN A 231 3.93 5.28 10.77
CA ASN A 231 2.77 6.17 10.83
C ASN A 231 1.44 5.39 10.91
N HIS A 232 1.52 4.06 10.97
CA HIS A 232 0.36 3.22 11.19
C HIS A 232 -0.12 3.38 12.62
N PHE A 233 -1.45 3.40 12.78
CA PHE A 233 -2.10 3.54 14.07
C PHE A 233 -3.43 2.80 14.13
N ALA A 234 -3.92 2.64 15.34
CA ALA A 234 -5.25 2.17 15.66
C ALA A 234 -5.75 3.03 16.82
N GLU A 235 -6.91 3.65 16.68
CA GLU A 235 -7.42 4.61 17.66
C GLU A 235 -8.93 4.54 17.85
N TRP A 236 -9.35 4.70 19.11
CA TRP A 236 -10.72 5.06 19.43
C TRP A 236 -10.84 6.59 19.35
N ALA A 237 -11.87 7.08 18.66
CA ALA A 237 -12.08 8.50 18.42
C ALA A 237 -13.55 8.90 18.62
N ALA A 238 -13.77 10.17 18.92
CA ALA A 238 -15.10 10.79 18.97
C ALA A 238 -15.44 11.36 17.58
N LEU A 239 -16.44 10.80 16.92
CA LEU A 239 -16.99 11.31 15.68
C LEU A 239 -18.03 12.41 15.98
N ASN A 240 -17.94 13.53 15.27
CA ASN A 240 -18.93 14.60 15.28
C ASN A 240 -19.45 14.83 13.86
N VAL A 241 -20.74 14.60 13.66
CA VAL A 241 -21.39 14.64 12.34
C VAL A 241 -21.82 16.05 12.00
N LEU A 242 -21.36 16.58 10.85
CA LEU A 242 -21.59 17.97 10.45
C LEU A 242 -22.87 18.16 9.63
N GLU A 243 -23.32 17.10 8.95
CA GLU A 243 -24.52 17.09 8.12
C GLU A 243 -25.14 15.71 8.06
N ASP A 244 -26.35 15.58 7.51
CA ASP A 244 -26.97 14.27 7.31
C ASP A 244 -26.16 13.43 6.32
N ILE A 245 -25.87 12.18 6.70
CA ILE A 245 -25.16 11.21 5.86
C ILE A 245 -26.02 9.94 5.77
N PRO A 246 -27.09 9.93 4.94
CA PRO A 246 -28.07 8.85 4.92
C PRO A 246 -27.48 7.47 4.64
N GLN A 247 -26.46 7.39 3.78
CA GLN A 247 -25.76 6.13 3.46
C GLN A 247 -25.00 5.51 4.64
N LEU A 248 -24.76 6.27 5.71
CA LEU A 248 -24.17 5.79 6.96
C LEU A 248 -25.18 5.79 8.13
N GLY A 249 -26.44 6.17 7.88
CA GLY A 249 -27.46 6.29 8.93
C GLY A 249 -27.16 7.36 9.98
N LEU A 250 -26.45 8.43 9.60
CA LEU A 250 -26.04 9.50 10.51
C LEU A 250 -26.81 10.80 10.25
N HIS A 251 -27.11 11.53 11.33
CA HIS A 251 -27.77 12.83 11.30
C HIS A 251 -26.84 13.96 11.75
N ALA A 252 -27.07 15.17 11.23
CA ALA A 252 -26.34 16.36 11.65
C ALA A 252 -26.42 16.56 13.18
N GLY A 253 -25.27 16.75 13.83
CA GLY A 253 -25.17 16.89 15.28
C GLY A 253 -25.03 15.58 16.06
N ASP A 254 -25.09 14.41 15.40
CA ASP A 254 -24.76 13.14 16.04
C ASP A 254 -23.33 13.15 16.56
N THR A 255 -23.15 12.57 17.75
CA THR A 255 -21.82 12.24 18.30
C THR A 255 -21.73 10.74 18.55
N ARG A 256 -20.74 10.10 17.94
CA ARG A 256 -20.58 8.63 17.97
C ARG A 256 -19.17 8.25 18.38
N LEU A 257 -19.02 7.12 19.05
CA LEU A 257 -17.74 6.44 19.14
C LEU A 257 -17.38 5.89 17.76
N CYS A 258 -16.11 6.01 17.38
CA CYS A 258 -15.59 5.35 16.19
C CYS A 258 -14.23 4.71 16.45
N PHE A 259 -13.88 3.74 15.62
CA PHE A 259 -12.59 3.06 15.63
C PHE A 259 -11.92 3.28 14.29
N VAL A 260 -10.74 3.90 14.31
CA VAL A 260 -9.99 4.29 13.12
C VAL A 260 -8.70 3.51 13.09
N THR A 261 -8.36 2.96 11.92
CA THR A 261 -7.06 2.34 11.68
C THR A 261 -6.41 2.91 10.43
N HIS A 262 -5.09 3.07 10.51
CA HIS A 262 -4.23 3.37 9.39
C HIS A 262 -3.19 2.25 9.29
N SER A 263 -3.27 1.47 8.22
CA SER A 263 -2.32 0.38 7.96
C SER A 263 -2.25 0.08 6.47
N GLY A 264 -1.55 -0.98 6.07
CA GLY A 264 -1.35 -1.30 4.66
C GLY A 264 -0.98 -2.75 4.46
N SER A 265 -0.35 -3.05 3.34
CA SER A 265 0.01 -4.42 2.95
C SER A 265 1.27 -4.95 3.62
N ARG A 266 1.82 -4.19 4.58
CA ARG A 266 2.89 -4.62 5.47
C ARG A 266 4.16 -5.03 4.71
N GLY A 267 4.81 -6.08 5.14
CA GLY A 267 6.01 -6.60 4.50
C GLY A 267 5.74 -7.31 3.17
N ILE A 268 4.47 -7.46 2.77
CA ILE A 268 4.07 -8.04 1.48
C ILE A 268 4.24 -6.97 0.39
N GLY A 269 3.53 -5.85 0.50
CA GLY A 269 3.65 -4.76 -0.48
C GLY A 269 5.04 -4.18 -0.56
N ALA A 270 5.74 -4.06 0.58
CA ALA A 270 7.12 -3.57 0.58
C ALA A 270 8.07 -4.46 -0.26
N THR A 271 7.92 -5.79 -0.18
CA THR A 271 8.72 -6.72 -0.98
C THR A 271 8.33 -6.65 -2.46
N ILE A 272 7.03 -6.58 -2.77
CA ILE A 272 6.53 -6.45 -4.15
C ILE A 272 7.05 -5.16 -4.80
N ALA A 273 6.88 -4.02 -4.13
CA ALA A 273 7.31 -2.72 -4.62
C ALA A 273 8.82 -2.69 -4.89
N GLN A 274 9.64 -3.22 -3.97
CA GLN A 274 11.10 -3.29 -4.14
C GLN A 274 11.51 -4.16 -5.33
N GLU A 275 10.93 -5.35 -5.46
CA GLU A 275 11.30 -6.29 -6.52
C GLU A 275 10.93 -5.75 -7.90
N TYR A 276 9.70 -5.29 -8.08
CA TYR A 276 9.26 -4.77 -9.38
C TYR A 276 9.87 -3.42 -9.72
N THR A 277 10.29 -2.63 -8.72
CA THR A 277 11.11 -1.42 -8.98
C THR A 277 12.50 -1.79 -9.49
N ARG A 278 13.13 -2.82 -8.91
CA ARG A 278 14.41 -3.33 -9.41
C ARG A 278 14.28 -3.80 -10.85
N ILE A 279 13.25 -4.60 -11.15
CA ILE A 279 12.94 -5.07 -12.51
C ILE A 279 12.71 -3.88 -13.45
N ALA A 280 11.91 -2.89 -13.06
CA ALA A 280 11.66 -1.70 -13.89
C ALA A 280 12.96 -0.94 -14.22
N LYS A 281 13.87 -0.79 -13.25
CA LYS A 281 15.18 -0.15 -13.47
C LYS A 281 16.06 -0.97 -14.41
N ASP A 282 16.08 -2.30 -14.23
CA ASP A 282 16.87 -3.21 -15.07
C ASP A 282 16.36 -3.23 -16.53
N LEU A 283 15.06 -3.01 -16.74
CA LEU A 283 14.44 -2.89 -18.06
C LEU A 283 14.62 -1.51 -18.71
N ARG A 284 15.10 -0.52 -17.94
CA ARG A 284 15.28 0.87 -18.38
C ARG A 284 16.66 1.44 -18.00
N PRO A 285 17.77 0.75 -18.35
CA PRO A 285 19.13 1.21 -18.00
C PRO A 285 19.53 2.54 -18.68
N GLU A 286 18.81 2.94 -19.71
CA GLU A 286 18.99 4.20 -20.44
C GLU A 286 18.50 5.44 -19.67
N LEU A 287 17.67 5.25 -18.64
CA LEU A 287 17.16 6.38 -17.85
C LEU A 287 18.31 7.09 -17.13
N PRO A 288 18.36 8.43 -17.11
CA PRO A 288 19.30 9.12 -16.25
C PRO A 288 19.02 8.80 -14.77
N LYS A 289 20.06 8.83 -13.94
CA LYS A 289 20.00 8.44 -12.52
C LYS A 289 18.85 9.10 -11.73
N GLN A 290 18.52 10.35 -12.04
CA GLN A 290 17.44 11.09 -11.38
C GLN A 290 16.02 10.55 -11.69
N PHE A 291 15.86 9.76 -12.75
CA PHE A 291 14.61 9.12 -13.16
C PHE A 291 14.55 7.62 -12.81
N HIS A 292 15.60 7.02 -12.24
CA HIS A 292 15.60 5.59 -11.92
C HIS A 292 14.45 5.21 -10.97
N GLU A 293 14.14 6.06 -9.98
CA GLU A 293 13.03 5.81 -9.05
C GLU A 293 11.64 6.02 -9.69
N LEU A 294 11.61 6.46 -10.95
CA LEU A 294 10.42 6.63 -11.79
C LEU A 294 10.40 5.62 -12.95
N ALA A 295 11.28 4.61 -12.94
CA ALA A 295 11.25 3.53 -13.92
C ALA A 295 9.88 2.82 -13.88
N TRP A 296 9.36 2.51 -15.07
CA TRP A 296 8.02 1.95 -15.24
C TRP A 296 8.06 0.57 -15.91
N LEU A 297 6.95 -0.14 -15.78
CA LEU A 297 6.65 -1.39 -16.46
C LEU A 297 5.49 -1.13 -17.41
N ASP A 298 5.63 -1.55 -18.68
CA ASP A 298 4.53 -1.49 -19.64
C ASP A 298 3.50 -2.56 -19.27
N LEU A 299 2.21 -2.23 -19.24
CA LEU A 299 1.21 -3.20 -18.81
C LEU A 299 1.04 -4.35 -19.80
N ASP A 300 1.39 -4.19 -21.07
CA ASP A 300 1.38 -5.31 -22.02
C ASP A 300 2.58 -6.27 -21.85
N SER A 301 3.53 -5.94 -20.97
CA SER A 301 4.67 -6.81 -20.68
C SER A 301 4.35 -7.81 -19.56
N GLU A 302 5.04 -8.96 -19.58
CA GLU A 302 4.96 -9.94 -18.50
C GLU A 302 5.22 -9.30 -17.13
N ALA A 303 6.30 -8.52 -16.98
CA ALA A 303 6.62 -7.85 -15.72
C ALA A 303 5.53 -6.86 -15.27
N GLY A 304 4.90 -6.15 -16.22
CA GLY A 304 3.78 -5.25 -15.94
C GLY A 304 2.54 -5.98 -15.44
N GLN A 305 2.16 -7.08 -16.10
CA GLN A 305 1.03 -7.93 -15.69
C GLN A 305 1.28 -8.59 -14.33
N GLU A 306 2.49 -9.10 -14.10
CA GLU A 306 2.84 -9.70 -12.82
C GLU A 306 2.81 -8.65 -11.68
N TYR A 307 3.36 -7.46 -11.90
CA TYR A 307 3.29 -6.38 -10.91
C TYR A 307 1.84 -5.99 -10.64
N TRP A 308 1.02 -5.85 -11.69
CA TRP A 308 -0.39 -5.51 -11.55
C TRP A 308 -1.13 -6.52 -10.68
N LEU A 309 -0.99 -7.81 -10.98
CA LEU A 309 -1.57 -8.89 -10.17
C LEU A 309 -1.06 -8.85 -8.71
N ALA A 310 0.25 -8.71 -8.51
CA ALA A 310 0.85 -8.67 -7.17
C ALA A 310 0.38 -7.44 -6.37
N MET A 311 0.26 -6.29 -7.04
CA MET A 311 -0.27 -5.05 -6.46
C MET A 311 -1.72 -5.24 -6.02
N GLN A 312 -2.58 -5.86 -6.85
CA GLN A 312 -3.97 -6.17 -6.51
C GLN A 312 -4.05 -7.10 -5.28
N VAL A 313 -3.25 -8.17 -5.24
CA VAL A 313 -3.19 -9.07 -4.07
C VAL A 313 -2.73 -8.35 -2.80
N ALA A 314 -1.74 -7.45 -2.91
CA ALA A 314 -1.32 -6.61 -1.79
C ALA A 314 -2.44 -5.65 -1.35
N GLY A 315 -3.21 -5.13 -2.30
CA GLY A 315 -4.44 -4.37 -2.09
C GLY A 315 -5.44 -5.11 -1.22
N ASP A 316 -5.85 -6.30 -1.67
CA ASP A 316 -6.81 -7.13 -0.97
C ASP A 316 -6.28 -7.53 0.41
N PHE A 317 -4.97 -7.81 0.54
CA PHE A 317 -4.33 -8.14 1.81
C PHE A 317 -4.38 -6.99 2.82
N ALA A 318 -4.17 -5.76 2.37
CA ALA A 318 -4.33 -4.58 3.22
C ALA A 318 -5.79 -4.47 3.72
N SER A 319 -6.79 -4.62 2.84
CA SER A 319 -8.21 -4.57 3.23
C SER A 319 -8.55 -5.68 4.24
N ALA A 320 -8.12 -6.91 3.97
CA ALA A 320 -8.31 -8.07 4.84
C ALA A 320 -7.71 -7.84 6.24
N CYS A 321 -6.52 -7.24 6.32
CA CYS A 321 -5.90 -6.88 7.59
C CYS A 321 -6.77 -5.89 8.38
N HIS A 322 -7.25 -4.82 7.74
CA HIS A 322 -8.12 -3.85 8.39
C HIS A 322 -9.43 -4.46 8.86
N LEU A 323 -10.11 -5.23 7.99
CA LEU A 323 -11.35 -5.93 8.35
C LEU A 323 -11.14 -6.82 9.57
N THR A 324 -10.08 -7.62 9.56
CA THR A 324 -9.73 -8.53 10.66
C THR A 324 -9.45 -7.76 11.96
N ILE A 325 -8.70 -6.65 11.91
CA ILE A 325 -8.45 -5.80 13.08
C ILE A 325 -9.77 -5.24 13.61
N HIS A 326 -10.61 -4.67 12.76
CA HIS A 326 -11.89 -4.09 13.17
C HIS A 326 -12.82 -5.14 13.78
N GLN A 327 -12.96 -6.32 13.17
CA GLN A 327 -13.80 -7.39 13.71
C GLN A 327 -13.32 -7.86 15.09
N THR A 328 -12.02 -8.15 15.22
CA THR A 328 -11.46 -8.68 16.47
C THR A 328 -11.45 -7.66 17.60
N VAL A 329 -11.07 -6.41 17.32
CA VAL A 329 -11.07 -5.31 18.29
C VAL A 329 -12.51 -4.97 18.71
N SER A 330 -13.45 -4.87 17.76
CA SER A 330 -14.87 -4.58 18.08
C SER A 330 -15.49 -5.69 18.93
N ALA A 331 -15.26 -6.95 18.57
CA ALA A 331 -15.77 -8.10 19.32
C ALA A 331 -15.23 -8.11 20.76
N ALA A 332 -13.92 -7.86 20.94
CA ALA A 332 -13.32 -7.75 22.27
C ALA A 332 -13.87 -6.55 23.08
N ALA A 333 -14.14 -5.44 22.40
CA ALA A 333 -14.80 -4.26 22.96
C ALA A 333 -16.30 -4.48 23.23
N GLY A 334 -16.91 -5.54 22.69
CA GLY A 334 -18.35 -5.81 22.81
C GLY A 334 -19.21 -4.88 21.97
N LEU A 335 -18.65 -4.35 20.89
CA LEU A 335 -19.28 -3.40 20.01
C LEU A 335 -19.58 -4.05 18.65
N GLN A 336 -20.62 -3.55 17.98
CA GLN A 336 -20.96 -3.92 16.62
C GLN A 336 -20.95 -2.66 15.75
N PRO A 337 -20.18 -2.62 14.65
CA PRO A 337 -20.13 -1.44 13.80
C PRO A 337 -21.48 -1.25 13.09
N ALA A 338 -22.08 -0.07 13.24
CA ALA A 338 -23.29 0.33 12.53
C ALA A 338 -22.99 0.67 11.06
N ALA A 339 -21.83 1.29 10.83
CA ALA A 339 -21.35 1.64 9.50
C ALA A 339 -19.82 1.64 9.45
N PHE A 340 -19.24 1.67 8.26
CA PHE A 340 -17.81 1.91 8.09
C PHE A 340 -17.52 2.66 6.79
N VAL A 341 -16.37 3.32 6.77
CA VAL A 341 -15.79 3.95 5.58
C VAL A 341 -14.35 3.48 5.44
N GLU A 342 -13.92 3.19 4.22
CA GLU A 342 -12.57 2.73 3.91
C GLU A 342 -12.08 3.35 2.60
N ASN A 343 -10.83 3.79 2.57
CA ASN A 343 -10.16 4.32 1.37
C ASN A 343 -8.67 4.03 1.42
N HIS A 344 -8.07 3.69 0.29
CA HIS A 344 -6.62 3.49 0.16
C HIS A 344 -5.96 4.63 -0.61
N HIS A 345 -4.69 4.90 -0.27
CA HIS A 345 -3.99 6.12 -0.70
C HIS A 345 -2.59 5.89 -1.27
N ASN A 346 -2.21 4.63 -1.51
CA ASN A 346 -0.97 4.23 -2.19
C ASN A 346 -1.29 3.14 -3.22
N PHE A 347 -1.79 3.50 -4.41
CA PHE A 347 -2.24 2.51 -5.38
C PHE A 347 -2.23 3.06 -6.81
N ALA A 348 -2.41 2.17 -7.78
CA ALA A 348 -2.67 2.54 -9.16
C ALA A 348 -4.00 1.96 -9.62
N TRP A 349 -4.79 2.75 -10.34
CA TRP A 349 -6.08 2.34 -10.87
C TRP A 349 -6.15 2.60 -12.36
N GLU A 350 -6.90 1.78 -13.05
CA GLU A 350 -7.28 2.04 -14.42
C GLU A 350 -8.51 2.95 -14.44
N GLU A 351 -8.38 4.15 -14.98
CA GLU A 351 -9.43 5.17 -14.97
C GLU A 351 -9.55 5.87 -16.32
N THR A 352 -10.72 6.46 -16.59
CA THR A 352 -10.94 7.27 -17.78
C THR A 352 -11.03 8.75 -17.41
N HIS A 353 -10.10 9.55 -17.95
CA HIS A 353 -10.06 11.01 -17.75
C HIS A 353 -9.92 11.70 -19.10
N GLY A 354 -10.76 12.70 -19.37
CA GLY A 354 -10.73 13.42 -20.64
C GLY A 354 -10.91 12.53 -21.89
N GLY A 355 -11.63 11.41 -21.75
CA GLY A 355 -11.82 10.42 -22.82
C GLY A 355 -10.63 9.48 -23.07
N LYS A 356 -9.55 9.60 -22.28
CA LYS A 356 -8.38 8.71 -22.34
C LYS A 356 -8.39 7.73 -21.19
N LYS A 357 -8.02 6.48 -21.48
CA LYS A 357 -7.78 5.44 -20.48
C LYS A 357 -6.37 5.60 -19.92
N LEU A 358 -6.26 5.81 -18.61
CA LEU A 358 -5.01 6.08 -17.91
C LEU A 358 -4.82 5.12 -16.75
N ILE A 359 -3.56 4.89 -16.39
CA ILE A 359 -3.16 4.27 -15.13
C ILE A 359 -2.84 5.39 -14.15
N VAL A 360 -3.78 5.66 -13.23
CA VAL A 360 -3.70 6.75 -12.27
C VAL A 360 -3.02 6.24 -11.01
N HIS A 361 -1.79 6.70 -10.78
CA HIS A 361 -1.02 6.48 -9.58
C HIS A 361 -1.41 7.52 -8.54
N ARG A 362 -1.77 7.08 -7.33
CA ARG A 362 -1.90 7.95 -6.17
C ARG A 362 -0.97 7.46 -5.08
N LYS A 363 -0.10 8.35 -4.60
CA LYS A 363 0.83 8.06 -3.52
C LYS A 363 0.70 9.10 -2.44
N GLY A 364 0.17 8.71 -1.29
CA GLY A 364 -0.36 9.63 -0.31
C GLY A 364 -1.43 10.55 -0.92
N ALA A 365 -2.29 10.01 -1.77
CA ALA A 365 -3.46 10.72 -2.28
C ALA A 365 -4.62 9.72 -2.40
N THR A 366 -5.84 10.19 -2.21
CA THR A 366 -7.03 9.33 -2.13
C THR A 366 -7.95 9.63 -3.31
N PRO A 367 -8.65 8.63 -3.88
CA PRO A 367 -9.81 8.89 -4.75
C PRO A 367 -10.83 9.84 -4.07
N ALA A 368 -11.36 10.76 -4.85
CA ALA A 368 -12.28 11.81 -4.45
C ALA A 368 -13.25 12.15 -5.61
N ALA A 369 -13.76 11.13 -6.29
CA ALA A 369 -14.81 11.30 -7.28
C ALA A 369 -16.05 11.94 -6.64
N ALA A 370 -16.91 12.55 -7.45
CA ALA A 370 -18.11 13.21 -6.93
C ALA A 370 -18.99 12.24 -6.14
N GLY A 371 -19.20 12.52 -4.86
CA GLY A 371 -19.98 11.67 -3.95
C GLY A 371 -19.19 10.54 -3.28
N GLU A 372 -17.90 10.40 -3.56
CA GLU A 372 -17.05 9.37 -2.95
C GLU A 372 -16.73 9.71 -1.49
N LEU A 373 -16.95 8.75 -0.58
CA LEU A 373 -16.58 8.94 0.82
C LEU A 373 -15.09 8.68 1.03
N GLY A 374 -14.45 9.51 1.85
CA GLY A 374 -13.04 9.33 2.22
C GLY A 374 -12.78 9.64 3.69
N VAL A 375 -11.75 9.00 4.25
CA VAL A 375 -11.21 9.28 5.58
C VAL A 375 -9.84 9.94 5.40
N ILE A 376 -9.69 11.15 5.94
CA ILE A 376 -8.44 11.91 5.96
C ILE A 376 -8.00 12.05 7.42
N PRO A 377 -7.03 11.25 7.91
CA PRO A 377 -6.50 11.37 9.26
C PRO A 377 -5.83 12.72 9.53
N GLY A 378 -5.95 13.17 10.78
CA GLY A 378 -5.16 14.27 11.31
C GLY A 378 -3.77 13.79 11.73
N THR A 379 -3.48 13.92 13.03
CA THR A 379 -2.27 13.38 13.65
C THR A 379 -2.68 12.45 14.80
N MET A 380 -1.72 11.92 15.56
CA MET A 380 -2.04 11.16 16.78
C MET A 380 -2.82 11.95 17.84
N ALA A 381 -3.01 13.26 17.67
CA ALA A 381 -3.72 14.10 18.63
C ALA A 381 -4.71 15.07 17.97
N ASP A 382 -4.49 15.43 16.71
CA ASP A 382 -5.34 16.40 16.00
C ASP A 382 -6.47 15.71 15.24
N GLN A 383 -7.58 16.41 15.10
CA GLN A 383 -8.78 15.91 14.43
C GLN A 383 -8.49 15.43 12.99
N GLY A 384 -9.12 14.32 12.63
CA GLY A 384 -9.29 13.88 11.25
C GLY A 384 -10.68 14.20 10.72
N TYR A 385 -10.91 13.85 9.46
CA TYR A 385 -12.12 14.21 8.71
C TYR A 385 -12.68 13.01 7.97
N LEU A 386 -14.00 12.85 8.05
CA LEU A 386 -14.76 12.14 7.04
C LEU A 386 -15.17 13.16 5.97
N VAL A 387 -14.93 12.84 4.71
CA VAL A 387 -15.13 13.77 3.60
C VAL A 387 -15.96 13.16 2.49
N LEU A 388 -16.56 14.04 1.68
CA LEU A 388 -17.19 13.73 0.41
C LEU A 388 -16.38 14.33 -0.74
N GLY A 389 -16.02 13.52 -1.73
CA GLY A 389 -15.33 13.94 -2.94
C GLY A 389 -16.19 14.84 -3.82
N LEU A 390 -15.56 15.84 -4.43
CA LEU A 390 -16.21 16.82 -5.31
C LEU A 390 -15.97 16.55 -6.80
N GLY A 391 -15.17 15.52 -7.15
CA GLY A 391 -14.95 15.12 -8.55
C GLY A 391 -14.16 16.13 -9.38
N ASN A 392 -13.12 16.73 -8.78
CA ASN A 392 -12.29 17.70 -9.47
C ASN A 392 -11.44 17.03 -10.57
N ALA A 393 -11.77 17.29 -11.82
CA ALA A 393 -11.07 16.70 -12.96
C ALA A 393 -9.57 17.06 -13.01
N ALA A 394 -9.18 18.25 -12.53
CA ALA A 394 -7.78 18.67 -12.55
C ALA A 394 -6.91 17.89 -11.54
N SER A 395 -7.51 17.28 -10.53
CA SER A 395 -6.81 16.39 -9.60
C SER A 395 -6.93 14.91 -9.98
N LEU A 396 -7.48 14.59 -11.15
CA LEU A 396 -7.87 13.24 -11.54
C LEU A 396 -8.80 12.62 -10.49
N ASN A 397 -9.77 13.41 -10.02
CA ASN A 397 -10.69 13.02 -8.95
C ASN A 397 -9.94 12.52 -7.70
N SER A 398 -8.97 13.30 -7.22
CA SER A 398 -8.16 12.93 -6.05
C SER A 398 -8.11 14.04 -5.00
N SER A 399 -7.81 13.65 -3.76
CA SER A 399 -7.60 14.54 -2.60
C SER A 399 -6.35 14.15 -1.80
N SER A 400 -6.00 14.97 -0.79
CA SER A 400 -4.99 14.60 0.20
C SER A 400 -5.35 13.30 0.92
N HIS A 401 -4.35 12.63 1.52
CA HIS A 401 -4.55 11.45 2.35
C HIS A 401 -4.38 11.71 3.84
N GLY A 402 -3.86 12.87 4.24
CA GLY A 402 -3.63 13.19 5.65
C GLY A 402 -2.94 14.55 5.80
N ALA A 403 -2.19 14.73 6.88
CA ALA A 403 -1.52 16.00 7.16
C ALA A 403 -0.19 16.20 6.39
N GLY A 404 0.50 15.11 6.02
CA GLY A 404 1.80 15.15 5.35
C GLY A 404 2.97 15.48 6.30
N ARG A 405 4.10 14.77 6.14
CA ARG A 405 5.29 14.94 6.98
C ARG A 405 6.41 15.63 6.18
N PRO A 406 6.58 16.96 6.30
CA PRO A 406 7.55 17.72 5.51
C PRO A 406 9.01 17.26 5.71
N ARG A 407 9.32 16.64 6.85
CA ARG A 407 10.68 16.24 7.23
C ARG A 407 10.84 14.73 7.33
N SER A 408 12.09 14.28 7.26
CA SER A 408 12.40 12.87 7.51
C SER A 408 12.08 12.49 8.96
N ARG A 409 11.87 11.18 9.20
CA ARG A 409 11.69 10.64 10.56
C ARG A 409 12.88 10.94 11.44
N THR A 410 14.10 10.81 10.90
CA THR A 410 15.34 11.12 11.62
C THR A 410 15.39 12.58 12.06
N ALA A 411 15.06 13.52 11.17
CA ALA A 411 15.00 14.93 11.50
C ALA A 411 13.92 15.22 12.56
N SER A 412 12.76 14.58 12.45
CA SER A 412 11.67 14.72 13.41
C SER A 412 12.07 14.26 14.82
N LYS A 413 12.78 13.12 14.95
CA LYS A 413 13.32 12.63 16.23
C LYS A 413 14.38 13.53 16.85
N GLN A 414 15.10 14.30 16.03
CA GLN A 414 16.10 15.24 16.51
C GLN A 414 15.47 16.54 17.03
N MET A 415 14.31 16.94 16.48
CA MET A 415 13.65 18.20 16.81
C MET A 415 12.62 18.08 17.94
N ILE A 416 12.02 16.90 18.11
CA ILE A 416 10.86 16.70 18.99
C ILE A 416 11.28 15.84 20.18
N THR A 417 11.03 16.33 21.39
CA THR A 417 11.23 15.57 22.61
C THR A 417 9.98 14.79 23.01
N ARG A 418 10.14 13.67 23.71
CA ARG A 418 9.00 12.91 24.28
C ARG A 418 8.11 13.78 25.16
N HIS A 419 8.71 14.66 25.98
CA HIS A 419 7.98 15.59 26.83
C HIS A 419 7.08 16.54 26.02
N GLN A 420 7.56 17.10 24.90
CA GLN A 420 6.75 17.97 24.04
C GLN A 420 5.57 17.21 23.41
N ARG A 421 5.79 15.97 22.94
CA ARG A 421 4.72 15.11 22.43
C ARG A 421 3.67 14.82 23.52
N ASP A 422 4.12 14.41 24.71
CA ASP A 422 3.22 14.01 25.81
C ASP A 422 2.43 15.20 26.36
N ALA A 423 3.07 16.37 26.46
CA ALA A 423 2.38 17.60 26.82
C ALA A 423 1.28 17.97 25.81
N TYR A 424 1.55 17.80 24.51
CA TYR A 424 0.59 18.07 23.44
C TYR A 424 -0.61 17.11 23.48
N LEU A 425 -0.36 15.82 23.68
CA LEU A 425 -1.39 14.78 23.86
C LEU A 425 -2.25 15.08 25.09
N LYS A 426 -1.62 15.37 26.23
CA LYS A 426 -2.31 15.70 27.50
C LYS A 426 -3.19 16.93 27.37
N GLN A 427 -2.73 17.98 26.68
CA GLN A 427 -3.52 19.19 26.43
C GLN A 427 -4.82 18.90 25.66
N ARG A 428 -4.81 17.87 24.80
CA ARG A 428 -5.96 17.44 23.99
C ARG A 428 -6.74 16.27 24.60
N GLY A 429 -6.36 15.80 25.78
CA GLY A 429 -7.01 14.66 26.43
C GLY A 429 -6.83 13.33 25.70
N VAL A 430 -5.77 13.18 24.89
CA VAL A 430 -5.50 11.95 24.14
C VAL A 430 -4.55 11.05 24.93
N GLU A 431 -4.93 9.78 25.06
CA GLU A 431 -4.10 8.74 25.69
C GLU A 431 -3.31 7.97 24.62
N LEU A 432 -1.98 7.94 24.75
CA LEU A 432 -1.11 7.10 23.94
C LEU A 432 -0.75 5.83 24.72
N LEU A 433 -1.24 4.66 24.27
CA LEU A 433 -1.04 3.39 24.98
C LEU A 433 0.43 2.92 25.01
N ASN A 434 1.21 3.33 24.02
CA ASN A 434 2.62 2.97 23.89
C ASN A 434 3.47 4.21 24.21
N PRO A 435 3.92 4.43 25.46
CA PRO A 435 4.64 5.67 25.83
C PRO A 435 5.94 5.86 25.04
N ASP A 436 6.56 4.77 24.56
CA ASP A 436 7.78 4.84 23.77
C ASP A 436 7.55 5.08 22.26
N ALA A 437 6.29 5.16 21.80
CA ALA A 437 5.94 5.24 20.38
C ALA A 437 5.87 6.65 19.79
N GLY A 438 6.26 6.79 18.53
CA GLY A 438 5.82 7.89 17.68
C GLY A 438 6.37 9.26 18.03
N VAL A 439 7.65 9.38 18.44
CA VAL A 439 8.29 10.71 18.49
C VAL A 439 8.48 11.28 17.08
N ASP A 440 8.82 10.43 16.11
CA ASP A 440 8.84 10.77 14.68
C ASP A 440 7.46 10.99 14.06
N GLU A 441 6.42 10.53 14.74
CA GLU A 441 5.04 10.66 14.31
C GLU A 441 4.25 11.64 15.18
N ALA A 442 4.94 12.41 16.04
CA ALA A 442 4.32 13.40 16.90
C ALA A 442 3.63 14.49 16.06
N PRO A 443 2.56 15.15 16.56
CA PRO A 443 1.81 16.14 15.79
C PRO A 443 2.69 17.24 15.16
N GLN A 444 3.75 17.65 15.86
CA GLN A 444 4.70 18.66 15.41
C GLN A 444 5.59 18.23 14.23
N ALA A 445 5.61 16.94 13.90
CA ALA A 445 6.31 16.41 12.73
C ALA A 445 5.54 16.65 11.42
N TYR A 446 4.22 16.88 11.52
CA TYR A 446 3.30 17.00 10.41
C TYR A 446 2.95 18.45 10.08
N LYS A 447 2.42 18.70 8.88
CA LYS A 447 1.72 19.97 8.60
C LYS A 447 0.42 20.04 9.43
N ASN A 448 -0.17 21.23 9.52
CA ASN A 448 -1.44 21.40 10.22
C ASN A 448 -2.60 20.77 9.40
N PRO A 449 -3.31 19.74 9.92
CA PRO A 449 -4.40 19.11 9.18
C PRO A 449 -5.52 20.08 8.76
N ALA A 450 -5.83 21.08 9.58
CA ALA A 450 -6.86 22.07 9.25
C ALA A 450 -6.45 22.98 8.09
N GLU A 451 -5.16 23.33 8.00
CA GLU A 451 -4.63 24.11 6.87
C GLU A 451 -4.62 23.27 5.58
N VAL A 452 -4.27 21.99 5.68
CA VAL A 452 -4.34 21.05 4.55
C VAL A 452 -5.76 20.93 4.02
N MET A 453 -6.76 20.83 4.90
CA MET A 453 -8.18 20.82 4.50
C MET A 453 -8.63 22.15 3.88
N ALA A 454 -8.20 23.28 4.44
CA ALA A 454 -8.53 24.60 3.90
C ALA A 454 -7.96 24.84 2.49
N GLN A 455 -6.91 24.13 2.11
CA GLN A 455 -6.23 24.27 0.81
C GLN A 455 -6.83 23.39 -0.31
N GLN A 456 -7.87 22.60 -0.04
CA GLN A 456 -8.47 21.65 -0.99
C GLN A 456 -10.01 21.65 -1.00
N THR A 457 -10.61 22.81 -0.71
CA THR A 457 -12.08 22.95 -0.63
C THR A 457 -12.80 22.69 -1.95
N ASP A 458 -12.08 22.69 -3.08
CA ASP A 458 -12.58 22.30 -4.41
C ASP A 458 -12.32 20.82 -4.75
N LEU A 459 -11.66 20.05 -3.86
CA LEU A 459 -11.42 18.61 -4.01
C LEU A 459 -12.38 17.79 -3.16
N VAL A 460 -12.56 18.20 -1.91
CA VAL A 460 -13.34 17.47 -0.89
C VAL A 460 -14.05 18.43 0.04
N ARG A 461 -15.15 17.97 0.62
CA ARG A 461 -15.92 18.68 1.64
C ARG A 461 -16.01 17.84 2.92
N PRO A 462 -15.64 18.38 4.10
CA PRO A 462 -15.87 17.68 5.37
C PRO A 462 -17.36 17.47 5.64
N ILE A 463 -17.72 16.25 6.03
CA ILE A 463 -19.08 15.85 6.41
C ILE A 463 -19.16 15.33 7.85
N ALA A 464 -18.02 14.90 8.42
CA ALA A 464 -17.84 14.68 9.85
C ALA A 464 -16.39 14.95 10.24
N THR A 465 -16.13 15.19 11.53
CA THR A 465 -14.78 15.20 12.10
C THR A 465 -14.65 14.07 13.10
N PHE A 466 -13.42 13.57 13.32
CA PHE A 466 -13.15 12.63 14.40
C PHE A 466 -11.94 13.06 15.22
N GLN A 467 -12.08 13.05 16.54
CA GLN A 467 -11.05 13.46 17.49
C GLN A 467 -10.48 12.21 18.19
N PRO A 468 -9.17 11.92 18.06
CA PRO A 468 -8.55 10.80 18.77
C PRO A 468 -8.75 10.88 20.30
N LEU A 469 -9.01 9.74 20.94
CA LEU A 469 -9.18 9.60 22.39
C LEU A 469 -8.15 8.63 22.99
N ILE A 470 -8.04 7.43 22.41
CA ILE A 470 -7.04 6.41 22.78
C ILE A 470 -6.33 6.00 21.51
N VAL A 471 -5.01 6.15 21.46
CA VAL A 471 -4.19 5.88 20.29
C VAL A 471 -3.16 4.81 20.59
N MET A 472 -3.00 3.87 19.67
CA MET A 472 -1.92 2.88 19.67
C MET A 472 -1.12 2.99 18.37
N MET A 473 0.20 3.11 18.49
CA MET A 473 1.15 3.21 17.37
C MET A 473 2.39 2.36 17.61
N SER A 474 3.22 2.19 16.58
CA SER A 474 4.49 1.48 16.69
C SER A 474 5.49 2.17 17.61
N SER A 475 6.09 1.41 18.51
CA SER A 475 7.22 1.84 19.33
C SER A 475 8.47 2.11 18.48
N ASP A 476 9.30 3.05 18.93
CA ASP A 476 10.59 3.38 18.30
C ASP A 476 11.65 2.28 18.45
N GLU A 477 11.56 1.51 19.53
CA GLU A 477 12.49 0.41 19.78
C GLU A 477 12.01 -0.87 19.10
N LYS A 478 12.97 -1.63 18.56
CA LYS A 478 12.79 -3.07 18.31
C LYS A 478 12.61 -3.76 19.67
N PHE A 479 11.41 -3.66 20.25
CA PHE A 479 11.02 -4.54 21.34
C PHE A 479 11.27 -5.99 20.88
N GLY A 480 11.82 -6.84 21.74
CA GLY A 480 12.21 -8.22 21.39
C GLY A 480 13.69 -8.49 21.11
N LYS A 481 14.61 -7.52 21.19
CA LYS A 481 16.00 -7.90 21.53
C LYS A 481 16.00 -8.32 22.99
N LYS A 482 15.98 -9.64 23.27
CA LYS A 482 16.38 -10.17 24.58
C LYS A 482 17.62 -9.39 25.00
N LYS A 483 17.55 -8.61 26.09
CA LYS A 483 18.74 -8.09 26.75
C LYS A 483 19.65 -9.29 26.93
N GLY A 484 20.76 -9.33 26.20
CA GLY A 484 21.75 -10.38 26.34
C GLY A 484 22.04 -10.48 27.83
N LYS A 485 21.92 -11.69 28.39
CA LYS A 485 22.29 -11.95 29.77
C LYS A 485 23.62 -11.28 30.01
N ASP A 486 23.64 -10.25 30.84
CA ASP A 486 24.85 -9.76 31.46
C ASP A 486 25.50 -10.99 32.11
N LYS A 487 26.56 -11.48 31.47
CA LYS A 487 27.50 -12.38 32.12
C LYS A 487 28.06 -11.56 33.27
N LYS A 488 27.48 -11.76 34.46
CA LYS A 488 28.10 -11.40 35.74
C LYS A 488 29.52 -11.95 35.70
N ARG A 489 30.49 -11.05 35.49
CA ARG A 489 31.86 -11.26 35.94
C ARG A 489 31.80 -11.23 37.47
N ARG A 490 31.96 -12.39 38.07
CA ARG A 490 32.70 -12.55 39.32
C ARG A 490 33.96 -13.32 38.98
#